data_AF-A0A1F3D7I1-F1
#
_entry.id   AF-A0A1F3D7I1-F1
#
_cell.length_a   1.000
_cell.length_b   1.000
_cell.length_c   1.000
_cell.angle_alpha   90.00
_cell.angle_beta   90.00
_cell.angle_gamma   90.00
#
_symmetry.space_group_name_H-M   'P 1'
#
loop_
_entity.id
_entity.type
_entity.pdbx_description
1 polymer ?
#
loop_
_entity_poly.entity_id
_entity_poly.type
_entity_poly.pdbx_seq_one_letter_code
_entity_poly.pdbx_strand_id
1 'polypeptide(L)'
;MNKIVKFTIDYKSTKEYRSMLKEVSEKLKNIEDDLQTLIVNLATAGKWKKWSDSIPEGEIFDFTEKMLRDTGDKNVDTLAGLLDEVIEVKKKIK
;
A
#
# COMPACT_ATOMS: atom_id res chain seq x y z
N MET A 1 13.56 12.85 -53.71
CA MET A 1 14.15 13.36 -52.45
C MET A 1 13.46 12.69 -51.28
N ASN A 2 14.12 11.75 -50.60
CA ASN A 2 13.56 11.11 -49.41
C ASN A 2 13.85 11.98 -48.19
N LYS A 3 12.82 12.63 -47.65
CA LYS A 3 12.90 13.30 -46.34
C LYS A 3 12.83 12.24 -45.25
N ILE A 4 13.95 11.99 -44.59
CA ILE A 4 13.98 11.24 -43.34
C ILE A 4 13.47 12.18 -42.25
N VAL A 5 12.25 11.94 -41.76
CA VAL A 5 11.70 12.64 -40.60
C VAL A 5 12.28 11.96 -39.35
N LYS A 6 13.14 12.66 -38.63
CA LYS A 6 13.70 12.19 -37.36
C LYS A 6 12.68 12.52 -36.26
N PHE A 7 11.97 11.52 -35.78
CA PHE A 7 11.14 11.67 -34.58
C PHE A 7 12.06 11.78 -33.37
N THR A 8 12.28 12.99 -32.89
CA THR A 8 12.88 13.21 -31.57
C THR A 8 11.80 12.84 -30.55
N ILE A 9 11.78 11.57 -30.12
CA ILE A 9 11.06 11.19 -28.90
C ILE A 9 11.64 12.09 -27.80
N ASP A 10 10.80 12.93 -27.20
CA ASP A 10 11.22 13.90 -26.21
C ASP A 10 11.72 13.15 -24.96
N TYR A 11 13.02 12.89 -24.93
CA TYR A 11 13.68 12.09 -23.90
C TYR A 11 13.55 12.76 -22.52
N LYS A 12 13.34 14.08 -22.49
CA LYS A 12 13.20 14.86 -21.25
C LYS A 12 11.83 14.63 -20.62
N SER A 13 10.75 14.67 -21.40
CA SER A 13 9.40 14.33 -20.92
C SER A 13 9.32 12.87 -20.45
N THR A 14 10.03 11.98 -21.13
CA THR A 14 10.10 10.56 -20.74
C THR A 14 10.92 10.33 -19.46
N LYS A 15 11.93 11.17 -19.18
CA LYS A 15 12.70 11.12 -17.93
C LYS A 15 11.92 11.70 -16.75
N GLU A 16 11.26 12.84 -16.95
CA GLU A 16 10.44 13.50 -15.94
C GLU A 16 9.25 12.63 -15.54
N TYR A 17 8.52 12.07 -16.52
CA TYR A 17 7.43 11.12 -16.27
C TYR A 17 7.91 9.90 -15.47
N ARG A 18 9.06 9.30 -15.83
CA ARG A 18 9.64 8.19 -15.06
C ARG A 18 10.02 8.57 -13.64
N SER A 19 10.50 9.79 -13.41
CA SER A 19 10.77 10.29 -12.06
C SER A 19 9.48 10.41 -11.25
N MET A 20 8.43 11.00 -11.84
CA MET A 20 7.12 11.12 -11.20
C MET A 20 6.50 9.75 -10.91
N LEU A 21 6.64 8.77 -11.80
CA LEU A 21 6.21 7.39 -11.57
C LEU A 21 6.93 6.76 -10.37
N LYS A 22 8.23 7.02 -10.22
CA LYS A 22 8.99 6.54 -9.06
C LYS A 22 8.48 7.18 -7.76
N GLU A 23 8.24 8.48 -7.77
CA GLU A 23 7.67 9.20 -6.62
C GLU A 23 6.28 8.69 -6.24
N VAL A 24 5.41 8.43 -7.24
CA VAL A 24 4.09 7.81 -7.02
C VAL A 24 4.24 6.42 -6.41
N SER A 25 5.18 5.61 -6.90
CA SER A 25 5.43 4.26 -6.37
C SER A 25 5.91 4.29 -4.93
N GLU A 26 6.80 5.22 -4.59
CA GLU A 26 7.27 5.44 -3.21
C GLU A 26 6.12 5.90 -2.30
N LYS A 27 5.27 6.82 -2.77
CA LYS A 27 4.09 7.27 -2.02
C LYS A 27 3.09 6.14 -1.78
N LEU A 28 2.81 5.30 -2.78
CA LEU A 28 1.92 4.15 -2.62
C LEU A 28 2.47 3.14 -1.61
N LYS A 29 3.79 2.91 -1.62
CA LYS A 29 4.43 2.08 -0.59
C LYS A 29 4.21 2.65 0.81
N ASN A 30 4.43 3.95 1.01
CA ASN A 30 4.23 4.55 2.32
C ASN A 30 2.76 4.47 2.76
N ILE A 31 1.81 4.68 1.85
CA ILE A 31 0.38 4.52 2.14
C ILE A 31 0.05 3.09 2.55
N GLU A 32 0.64 2.09 1.89
CA GLU A 32 0.49 0.68 2.26
C GLU A 32 1.00 0.39 3.67
N ASP A 33 2.21 0.85 4.01
CA ASP A 33 2.82 0.67 5.33
C ASP A 33 1.99 1.38 6.43
N ASP A 34 1.50 2.60 6.14
CA ASP A 34 0.64 3.36 7.05
C ASP A 34 -0.73 2.68 7.25
N LEU A 35 -1.35 2.19 6.17
CA LEU A 35 -2.62 1.48 6.26
C LEU A 35 -2.50 0.20 7.08
N GLN A 36 -1.45 -0.60 6.85
CA GLN A 36 -1.20 -1.81 7.65
C GLN A 36 -1.11 -1.48 9.15
N THR A 37 -0.35 -0.43 9.48
CA THR A 37 -0.19 0.03 10.86
C THR A 37 -1.51 0.47 11.48
N LEU A 38 -2.29 1.27 10.75
CA LEU A 38 -3.58 1.78 11.22
C LEU A 38 -4.62 0.67 11.41
N ILE A 39 -4.67 -0.31 10.51
CA ILE A 39 -5.55 -1.48 10.62
C ILE A 39 -5.26 -2.26 11.90
N VAL A 40 -3.99 -2.58 12.15
CA VAL A 40 -3.58 -3.33 13.35
C VAL A 40 -3.89 -2.54 14.63
N ASN A 41 -3.57 -1.24 14.65
CA ASN A 41 -3.84 -0.39 15.80
C ASN A 41 -5.34 -0.29 16.10
N LEU A 42 -6.16 -0.14 15.06
CA LEU A 42 -7.61 -0.03 15.23
C LEU A 42 -8.22 -1.36 15.67
N ALA A 43 -7.76 -2.49 15.11
CA ALA A 43 -8.21 -3.82 15.50
C ALA A 43 -7.88 -4.10 16.98
N THR A 44 -6.65 -3.82 17.42
CA THR A 44 -6.18 -4.05 18.80
C THR A 44 -6.76 -3.05 19.80
N ALA A 45 -7.11 -1.84 19.40
CA ALA A 45 -7.91 -0.94 20.23
C ALA A 45 -9.38 -1.39 20.36
N GLY A 46 -9.89 -2.10 19.34
CA GLY A 46 -11.27 -2.55 19.23
C GLY A 46 -11.45 -4.05 19.47
N LYS A 47 -11.89 -4.77 18.43
CA LYS A 47 -12.33 -6.17 18.52
C LYS A 47 -11.26 -7.13 19.01
N TRP A 48 -9.99 -6.83 18.76
CA TRP A 48 -8.86 -7.65 19.18
C TRP A 48 -8.26 -7.23 20.52
N LYS A 49 -8.85 -6.25 21.23
CA LYS A 49 -8.30 -5.75 22.50
C LYS A 49 -8.06 -6.83 23.54
N LYS A 50 -9.01 -7.75 23.72
CA LYS A 50 -8.84 -8.86 24.68
C LYS A 50 -7.69 -9.79 24.29
N TRP A 51 -7.50 -10.00 23.00
CA TRP A 51 -6.41 -10.80 22.48
C TRP A 51 -5.08 -10.06 22.66
N SER A 52 -4.99 -8.78 22.29
CA SER A 52 -3.77 -7.99 22.44
C SER A 52 -3.36 -7.82 23.91
N ASP A 53 -4.32 -7.60 24.81
CA ASP A 53 -4.08 -7.48 26.26
C ASP A 53 -3.62 -8.82 26.89
N SER A 54 -3.77 -9.95 26.18
CA SER A 54 -3.31 -11.28 26.63
C SER A 54 -1.90 -11.64 26.18
N ILE A 55 -1.32 -10.87 25.26
CA ILE A 55 0.03 -11.08 24.75
C ILE A 55 1.04 -10.42 25.69
N PRO A 56 2.08 -11.13 26.16
CA PRO A 56 3.14 -10.54 26.97
C PRO A 56 3.84 -9.37 26.27
N GLU A 57 4.17 -8.33 27.03
CA GLU A 57 4.97 -7.22 26.51
C GLU A 57 6.31 -7.73 25.95
N GLY A 58 6.65 -7.30 24.73
CA GLY A 58 7.88 -7.70 24.04
C GLY A 58 7.75 -8.95 23.16
N GLU A 59 6.60 -9.64 23.14
CA GLU A 59 6.33 -10.66 22.11
C GLU A 59 6.15 -10.01 20.73
N ILE A 60 6.69 -10.70 19.71
CA ILE A 60 6.49 -10.35 18.30
C ILE A 60 5.37 -11.22 17.77
N PHE A 61 4.36 -10.57 17.18
CA PHE A 61 3.27 -11.26 16.50
C PHE A 61 3.27 -10.92 15.02
N ASP A 62 3.34 -11.94 14.17
CA ASP A 62 3.27 -11.79 12.72
C ASP A 62 1.81 -11.84 12.25
N PHE A 63 1.29 -10.70 11.81
CA PHE A 63 -0.04 -10.63 11.21
C PHE A 63 -0.02 -11.20 9.80
N THR A 64 -0.92 -12.14 9.52
CA THR A 64 -1.16 -12.59 8.14
C THR A 64 -2.19 -11.69 7.46
N GLU A 65 -2.11 -11.53 6.13
CA GLU A 65 -3.13 -10.79 5.37
C GLU A 65 -4.55 -11.28 5.65
N LYS A 66 -4.74 -12.61 5.82
CA LYS A 66 -6.05 -13.18 6.11
C LYS A 66 -6.63 -12.69 7.43
N MET A 67 -5.78 -12.49 8.45
CA MET A 67 -6.23 -12.01 9.76
C MET A 67 -6.77 -10.59 9.67
N LEU A 68 -6.20 -9.74 8.82
CA LEU A 68 -6.61 -8.34 8.69
C LEU A 68 -7.93 -8.15 7.91
N ARG A 69 -8.47 -9.21 7.28
CA ARG A 69 -9.64 -9.15 6.38
C ARG A 69 -10.97 -9.57 7.02
N ASP A 70 -10.93 -10.13 8.22
CA ASP A 70 -12.12 -10.63 8.91
C ASP A 70 -11.96 -10.39 10.42
N THR A 71 -11.83 -9.11 10.77
CA THR A 71 -11.60 -8.70 12.15
C THR A 71 -12.90 -8.64 12.95
N GLY A 72 -14.05 -8.67 12.26
CA GLY A 72 -15.37 -8.44 12.84
C GLY A 72 -15.64 -6.97 13.16
N ASP A 73 -14.76 -6.06 12.74
CA ASP A 73 -14.93 -4.62 12.78
C ASP A 73 -15.03 -4.06 11.36
N LYS A 74 -16.22 -3.58 11.00
CA LYS A 74 -16.51 -3.06 9.65
C LYS A 74 -15.54 -1.95 9.23
N ASN A 75 -15.06 -1.12 10.16
CA ASN A 75 -14.14 -0.03 9.82
C ASN A 75 -12.75 -0.58 9.47
N VAL A 76 -12.27 -1.54 10.26
CA VAL A 76 -11.00 -2.24 10.01
C VAL A 76 -11.08 -3.02 8.70
N ASP A 77 -12.17 -3.76 8.47
CA ASP A 77 -12.37 -4.53 7.24
C ASP A 77 -12.44 -3.62 5.99
N THR A 78 -13.02 -2.41 6.13
CA THR A 78 -13.03 -1.40 5.06
C THR A 78 -11.62 -0.89 4.74
N LEU A 79 -10.81 -0.62 5.76
CA LEU A 79 -9.42 -0.20 5.58
C LEU A 79 -8.56 -1.31 4.96
N ALA A 80 -8.81 -2.57 5.34
CA ALA A 80 -8.17 -3.72 4.71
C ALA A 80 -8.53 -3.84 3.21
N GLY A 81 -9.77 -3.52 2.83
CA GLY A 81 -10.15 -3.42 1.43
C GLY A 81 -9.39 -2.32 0.67
N LEU A 82 -9.21 -1.14 1.28
CA LEU A 82 -8.42 -0.06 0.67
C LEU A 82 -6.94 -0.48 0.51
N LEU A 83 -6.38 -1.18 1.48
CA LEU A 83 -5.02 -1.72 1.40
C LEU A 83 -4.84 -2.62 0.17
N ASP A 84 -5.83 -3.47 -0.16
CA ASP A 84 -5.79 -4.31 -1.36
C ASP A 84 -5.76 -3.48 -2.64
N GLU A 85 -6.60 -2.45 -2.70
CA GLU A 85 -6.65 -1.58 -3.87
C GLU A 85 -5.30 -0.88 -4.07
N VAL A 86 -4.66 -0.41 -3.00
CA VAL A 86 -3.32 0.20 -3.04
C VAL A 86 -2.28 -0.82 -3.54
N ILE A 87 -2.27 -2.04 -3.01
CA ILE A 87 -1.35 -3.11 -3.43
C ILE A 87 -1.53 -3.44 -4.92
N GLU A 88 -2.78 -3.56 -5.37
CA GLU A 88 -3.09 -3.86 -6.77
C GLU A 88 -2.73 -2.73 -7.73
N VAL A 89 -2.93 -1.47 -7.33
CA VAL A 89 -2.48 -0.31 -8.09
C VAL A 89 -0.96 -0.28 -8.17
N LYS A 90 -0.25 -0.51 -7.05
CA LYS A 90 1.22 -0.55 -7.00
C LYS A 90 1.81 -1.58 -7.96
N LYS A 91 1.18 -2.76 -8.10
CA LYS A 91 1.60 -3.82 -9.05
C LYS A 91 1.41 -3.41 -10.52
N LYS A 92 0.47 -2.52 -10.82
CA LYS A 92 0.11 -2.11 -12.19
C LYS A 92 0.93 -0.93 -12.70
N ILE A 93 1.41 -0.07 -11.80
CA ILE A 93 2.26 1.07 -12.16
C ILE A 93 3.67 0.58 -12.51
N LYS A 94 4.18 1.00 -13.69
CA LYS A 94 5.47 0.60 -14.27
C LYS A 94 6.23 1.81 -14.78
#